data_AF-A0A8T0PR02-F1
#
_entry.id   AF-A0A8T0PR02-F1
#
_cell.length_a   1.000
_cell.length_b   1.000
_cell.length_c   1.000
_cell.angle_alpha   90.00
_cell.angle_beta   90.00
_cell.angle_gamma   90.00
#
_symmetry.space_group_name_H-M   'P 1'
#
loop_
_entity.id
_entity.type
_entity.pdbx_description
1 polymer ?
#
loop_
_entity_poly.entity_id
_entity_poly.type
_entity_poly.pdbx_seq_one_letter_code
_entity_poly.pdbx_strand_id
1 'polypeptide(L)'
;MESGLHMCLSCPFAQEVWIQVLAWENLTLPQQIDPTSFSSIEEWWGETEALFPKDRRRMYNGVVIYTLWNIWKERNRRIFEHSSLTPLQVAGRVRESLCLYRSVFR
;
A
#
# COMPACT_ATOMS: atom_id res chain seq x y z
N MET A 1 -1.65 18.88 10.51
CA MET A 1 -1.69 17.63 11.27
C MET A 1 -1.57 16.50 10.25
N GLU A 2 -0.56 15.64 10.33
CA GLU A 2 -0.49 14.49 9.41
C GLU A 2 -1.68 13.56 9.68
N SER A 3 -2.48 13.27 8.66
CA SER A 3 -3.56 12.28 8.74
C SER A 3 -3.04 10.89 8.35
N GLY A 4 -3.72 9.82 8.76
CA GLY A 4 -3.38 8.46 8.34
C GLY A 4 -3.35 8.30 6.81
N LEU A 5 -4.22 9.03 6.10
CA LEU A 5 -4.20 9.13 4.64
C LEU A 5 -2.86 9.67 4.13
N HIS A 6 -2.36 10.77 4.70
CA HIS A 6 -1.07 11.32 4.30
C HIS A 6 0.08 10.35 4.54
N MET A 7 0.12 9.74 5.72
CA MET A 7 1.20 8.85 6.10
C MET A 7 1.27 7.59 5.23
N CYS A 8 0.11 7.04 4.86
CA CYS A 8 0.03 5.73 4.21
C CYS A 8 -0.19 5.77 2.70
N LEU A 9 -0.64 6.91 2.14
CA LEU A 9 -1.00 7.00 0.72
C LEU A 9 -0.40 8.23 0.02
N SER A 10 -0.52 9.43 0.59
CA SER A 10 -0.23 10.66 -0.16
C SER A 10 1.13 11.30 0.07
N CYS A 11 1.88 10.91 1.10
CA CYS A 11 3.25 11.39 1.24
C CYS A 11 4.17 10.80 0.16
N PRO A 12 5.21 11.52 -0.30
CA PRO A 12 6.08 11.05 -1.39
C PRO A 12 6.70 9.67 -1.13
N PHE A 13 7.08 9.41 0.12
CA PHE A 13 7.61 8.11 0.54
C PHE A 13 6.60 6.98 0.31
N ALA A 14 5.34 7.17 0.71
CA ALA A 14 4.30 6.17 0.51
C ALA A 14 4.01 5.98 -0.97
N GLN A 15 3.93 7.06 -1.75
CA GLN A 15 3.69 6.99 -3.19
C GLN A 15 4.74 6.16 -3.92
N GLU A 16 6.04 6.31 -3.58
CA GLU A 16 7.10 5.48 -4.15
C GLU A 16 6.93 3.99 -3.82
N VAL A 17 6.55 3.66 -2.58
CA VAL A 17 6.25 2.27 -2.19
C VAL A 17 5.09 1.72 -3.04
N TRP A 18 4.00 2.48 -3.16
CA TRP A 18 2.82 2.07 -3.93
C TRP A 18 3.15 1.86 -5.41
N ILE A 19 3.89 2.78 -6.04
CA ILE A 19 4.30 2.65 -7.44
C ILE A 19 5.07 1.35 -7.66
N GLN A 20 6.02 1.02 -6.79
CA GLN A 20 6.82 -0.20 -6.91
C GLN A 20 5.98 -1.47 -6.69
N VAL A 21 5.14 -1.49 -5.65
CA VAL A 21 4.30 -2.66 -5.32
C VAL A 21 3.27 -2.92 -6.43
N LEU A 22 2.58 -1.88 -6.89
CA LEU A 22 1.59 -2.00 -7.97
C LEU A 22 2.23 -2.51 -9.26
N ALA A 23 3.44 -2.01 -9.60
CA ALA A 23 4.20 -2.49 -10.75
C ALA A 23 4.55 -3.99 -10.65
N TRP A 24 5.03 -4.46 -9.49
CA TRP A 24 5.35 -5.88 -9.30
C TRP A 24 4.13 -6.80 -9.32
N GLU A 25 2.99 -6.32 -8.83
CA GLU A 25 1.74 -7.08 -8.78
C GLU A 25 0.92 -6.98 -10.09
N ASN A 26 1.45 -6.29 -11.12
CA ASN A 26 0.77 -6.03 -12.38
C ASN A 26 -0.63 -5.41 -12.18
N LEU A 27 -0.69 -4.43 -11.28
CA LEU A 27 -1.87 -3.64 -10.97
C LEU A 27 -1.67 -2.21 -11.46
N THR A 28 -2.67 -1.68 -12.18
CA THR A 28 -2.66 -0.31 -12.66
C THR A 28 -3.86 0.41 -12.09
N LEU A 29 -3.61 1.51 -11.37
CA LEU A 29 -4.64 2.45 -10.97
C LEU A 29 -4.66 3.61 -11.98
N PRO A 30 -5.84 4.14 -12.36
CA PRO A 30 -5.95 5.30 -13.21
C PRO A 30 -5.21 6.50 -12.61
N GLN A 31 -4.53 7.28 -13.44
CA GLN A 31 -3.83 8.50 -13.00
C GLN A 31 -4.75 9.53 -12.34
N GLN A 32 -6.06 9.45 -12.59
CA GLN A 32 -7.08 10.30 -11.98
C GLN A 32 -7.32 9.97 -10.50
N ILE A 33 -6.89 8.80 -10.01
CA ILE A 33 -6.95 8.42 -8.60
C ILE A 33 -5.72 8.98 -7.90
N ASP A 34 -5.73 10.30 -7.69
CA ASP A 34 -4.76 10.95 -6.82
C ASP A 34 -5.16 10.74 -5.36
N PRO A 35 -4.34 10.06 -4.53
CA PRO A 35 -4.66 9.84 -3.12
C PRO A 35 -4.88 11.13 -2.29
N THR A 36 -4.41 12.29 -2.78
CA THR A 36 -4.67 13.59 -2.15
C THR A 36 -6.10 14.12 -2.38
N SER A 37 -6.81 13.57 -3.38
CA SER A 37 -8.19 13.95 -3.71
C SER A 37 -9.24 13.30 -2.80
N PHE A 38 -8.81 12.38 -1.92
CA PHE A 38 -9.70 11.61 -1.05
C PHE A 38 -9.67 12.14 0.38
N SER A 39 -10.77 11.98 1.11
CA SER A 39 -10.87 12.38 2.52
C SER A 39 -10.38 11.31 3.49
N SER A 40 -10.36 10.04 3.06
CA SER A 40 -9.99 8.90 3.89
C SER A 40 -9.40 7.73 3.09
N ILE A 41 -8.70 6.83 3.79
CA ILE A 41 -8.19 5.57 3.19
C ILE A 41 -9.36 4.68 2.74
N GLU A 42 -10.47 4.70 3.48
CA GLU A 42 -11.68 3.92 3.16
C GLU A 42 -12.28 4.33 1.82
N GLU A 43 -12.44 5.65 1.61
CA GLU A 43 -12.96 6.21 0.36
C GLU A 43 -12.05 5.84 -0.83
N TRP A 44 -10.74 6.07 -0.68
CA TRP A 44 -9.75 5.71 -1.71
C TRP A 44 -9.75 4.19 -2.01
N TRP A 45 -9.84 3.35 -0.98
CA TRP A 45 -9.86 1.90 -1.16
C TRP A 45 -11.14 1.47 -1.87
N GLY A 46 -12.31 1.93 -1.44
CA GLY A 46 -13.58 1.58 -2.09
C GLY A 46 -13.60 1.89 -3.59
N GLU A 47 -13.17 3.10 -3.96
CA GLU A 47 -13.10 3.54 -5.36
C GLU A 47 -12.10 2.72 -6.18
N THR A 48 -10.92 2.45 -5.63
CA THR A 48 -9.90 1.66 -6.33
C THR A 48 -10.24 0.18 -6.43
N GLU A 49 -10.88 -0.41 -5.41
CA GLU A 49 -11.35 -1.80 -5.46
C GLU A 49 -12.43 -1.99 -6.52
N ALA A 50 -13.33 -1.01 -6.67
CA ALA A 50 -14.42 -1.05 -7.63
C ALA A 50 -13.93 -1.19 -9.08
N LEU A 51 -12.71 -0.73 -9.39
CA LEU A 51 -12.07 -0.87 -10.69
C LEU A 51 -11.71 -2.31 -11.07
N PHE A 52 -11.64 -3.22 -10.10
CA PHE A 52 -11.24 -4.61 -10.33
C PHE A 52 -12.45 -5.55 -10.42
N PRO A 53 -12.42 -6.53 -11.35
CA PRO A 53 -13.38 -7.64 -11.39
C PRO A 53 -13.47 -8.38 -10.06
N LYS A 54 -14.65 -8.91 -9.72
CA LYS A 54 -14.93 -9.54 -8.41
C LYS A 54 -13.94 -10.63 -8.03
N ASP A 55 -13.50 -11.44 -9.00
CA ASP A 55 -12.52 -12.50 -8.85
C ASP A 55 -11.10 -11.98 -8.54
N ARG A 56 -10.77 -10.75 -8.94
CA ARG A 56 -9.48 -10.10 -8.65
C ARG A 56 -9.49 -9.22 -7.39
N ARG A 57 -10.66 -8.86 -6.85
CA ARG A 57 -10.77 -8.01 -5.65
C ARG A 57 -10.07 -8.58 -4.43
N ARG A 58 -10.16 -9.90 -4.18
CA ARG A 58 -9.45 -10.55 -3.06
C ARG A 58 -7.93 -10.34 -3.15
N MET A 59 -7.37 -10.48 -4.34
CA MET A 59 -5.95 -10.25 -4.59
C MET A 59 -5.58 -8.78 -4.36
N TYR A 60 -6.37 -7.85 -4.92
CA TYR A 60 -6.17 -6.42 -4.75
C TYR A 60 -6.23 -5.99 -3.28
N ASN A 61 -7.25 -6.43 -2.55
CA ASN A 61 -7.42 -6.14 -1.12
C ASN A 61 -6.24 -6.66 -0.29
N GLY A 62 -5.69 -7.83 -0.64
CA GLY A 62 -4.46 -8.33 -0.03
C GLY A 62 -3.29 -7.35 -0.25
N VAL A 63 -3.08 -6.91 -1.48
CA VAL A 63 -2.04 -5.90 -1.79
C VAL A 63 -2.25 -4.63 -0.98
N VAL A 64 -3.48 -4.12 -0.88
CA VAL A 64 -3.77 -2.91 -0.12
C VAL A 64 -3.45 -3.07 1.37
N ILE A 65 -3.97 -4.12 2.00
CA ILE A 65 -3.77 -4.39 3.44
C ILE A 65 -2.28 -4.50 3.76
N TYR A 66 -1.54 -5.32 3.00
CA TYR A 66 -0.13 -5.56 3.30
C TYR A 66 0.76 -4.35 2.97
N THR A 67 0.37 -3.52 2.01
CA THR A 67 1.09 -2.26 1.72
C THR A 67 0.90 -1.26 2.84
N LEU A 68 -0.36 -0.97 3.22
CA LEU A 68 -0.68 -0.08 4.34
C LEU A 68 0.00 -0.53 5.64
N TRP A 69 -0.05 -1.83 5.93
CA TRP A 69 0.58 -2.40 7.13
C TRP A 69 2.10 -2.21 7.16
N ASN A 70 2.80 -2.46 6.05
CA ASN A 70 4.26 -2.32 6.02
C ASN A 70 4.71 -0.85 6.03
N ILE A 71 3.95 0.07 5.42
CA ILE A 71 4.22 1.51 5.52
C ILE A 71 4.05 1.97 6.98
N TRP A 72 2.97 1.54 7.65
CA TRP A 72 2.75 1.84 9.06
C TRP A 72 3.86 1.28 9.95
N LYS A 73 4.27 0.02 9.74
CA LYS A 73 5.40 -0.58 10.47
C LYS A 73 6.71 0.18 10.26
N GLU A 74 6.99 0.62 9.05
CA GLU A 74 8.20 1.40 8.77
C GLU A 74 8.18 2.73 9.53
N ARG A 75 7.04 3.42 9.58
CA ARG A 75 6.91 4.64 10.37
C ARG A 75 7.17 4.39 11.86
N ASN A 76 6.63 3.31 12.40
CA ASN A 76 6.90 2.92 13.79
C ASN A 76 8.39 2.61 14.02
N ARG A 77 9.04 1.89 13.10
CA ARG A 77 10.48 1.64 13.17
C ARG A 77 11.28 2.94 13.25
N ARG A 78 10.94 3.94 12.45
CA ARG A 78 11.61 5.25 12.48
C ARG A 78 11.47 5.96 13.82
N ILE A 79 10.30 5.86 14.44
CA ILE A 79 10.00 6.54 15.70
C ILE A 79 10.60 5.80 16.89
N PHE A 80 10.43 4.48 16.96
CA PHE A 80 10.76 3.69 18.15
C PHE A 80 12.13 3.01 18.08
N GLU A 81 12.62 2.69 16.89
CA GLU A 81 13.92 2.01 16.69
C GLU A 81 14.99 2.97 16.13
N HIS A 82 14.63 4.22 15.81
CA HIS A 82 15.50 5.22 15.17
C HIS A 82 16.19 4.72 13.90
N SER A 83 15.59 3.75 13.22
CA SER A 83 16.08 3.13 11.99
C SER A 83 15.12 3.45 10.85
N SER A 84 15.64 3.61 9.64
CA SER A 84 14.84 3.85 8.44
C SER A 84 15.22 2.93 7.30
N LEU A 85 14.21 2.53 6.54
CA LEU A 85 14.34 1.84 5.26
C LEU A 85 13.98 2.80 4.12
N THR A 86 14.56 2.54 2.96
CA THR A 86 14.19 3.20 1.70
C THR A 86 12.82 2.72 1.21
N PRO A 87 12.12 3.49 0.35
CA PRO A 87 10.86 3.04 -0.24
C PRO A 87 10.95 1.67 -0.89
N LEU A 88 12.03 1.42 -1.64
CA LEU A 88 12.26 0.14 -2.30
C LEU A 88 12.44 -1.02 -1.29
N GLN A 89 13.13 -0.79 -0.17
CA GLN A 89 13.25 -1.79 0.89
C GLN A 89 11.90 -2.10 1.55
N VAL A 90 11.06 -1.09 1.79
CA VAL A 90 9.70 -1.29 2.30
C VAL A 90 8.84 -2.05 1.29
N ALA A 91 8.89 -1.71 0.01
CA ALA A 91 8.22 -2.46 -1.05
C ALA A 91 8.67 -3.93 -1.05
N GLY A 92 9.97 -4.19 -0.85
CA GLY A 92 10.51 -5.53 -0.64
C GLY A 92 9.82 -6.30 0.50
N ARG A 93 9.62 -5.64 1.66
CA ARG A 93 8.89 -6.22 2.80
C ARG A 93 7.41 -6.47 2.51
N VAL A 94 6.77 -5.60 1.72
CA VAL A 94 5.39 -5.82 1.24
C VAL A 94 5.33 -7.10 0.42
N ARG A 95 6.24 -7.26 -0.55
CA ARG A 95 6.31 -8.45 -1.40
C ARG A 95 6.56 -9.73 -0.59
N GLU A 96 7.47 -9.70 0.38
CA GLU A 96 7.69 -10.82 1.32
C GLU A 96 6.39 -11.19 2.05
N SER A 97 5.67 -10.19 2.57
CA SER A 97 4.40 -10.38 3.29
C SER A 97 3.32 -10.99 2.39
N LEU A 98 3.23 -10.53 1.13
CA LEU A 98 2.28 -11.05 0.14
C LEU A 98 2.59 -12.48 -0.27
N CYS A 99 3.87 -12.81 -0.50
CA CYS A 99 4.29 -14.18 -0.79
C CYS A 99 3.93 -15.14 0.35
N LEU A 100 4.20 -14.74 1.60
CA LEU A 100 3.82 -15.52 2.78
C LEU A 100 2.31 -15.72 2.86
N TYR A 101 1.52 -14.66 2.71
CA TYR A 101 0.06 -14.74 2.70
C TYR A 101 -0.44 -15.73 1.64
N ARG A 102 0.05 -15.62 0.40
CA ARG A 102 -0.33 -16.50 -0.71
C ARG A 102 0.08 -17.96 -0.48
N SER A 103 1.17 -18.20 0.25
CA SER A 103 1.65 -19.55 0.56
C SER A 103 0.80 -20.27 1.61
N VAL A 104 0.21 -19.52 2.55
CA VAL A 104 -0.58 -20.06 3.67
C VAL A 104 -2.04 -20.29 3.26
N PHE A 105 -2.60 -19.43 2.41
CA PHE A 105 -4.02 -19.44 2.05
C PHE A 105 -4.29 -19.96 0.64
N ARG A 106 -3.50 -20.93 0.18
CA ARG A 106 -3.63 -21.56 -1.13
C ARG A 106 -4.75 -22.60 -1.16
#